data_AF-A0A8T4Q388-F1
#
_entry.id   AF-A0A8T4Q388-F1
#
_cell.length_a   1.000
_cell.length_b   1.000
_cell.length_c   1.000
_cell.angle_alpha   90.00
_cell.angle_beta   90.00
_cell.angle_gamma   90.00
#
_symmetry.space_group_name_H-M   'P 1'
#
loop_
_entity.id
_entity.type
_entity.pdbx_description
1 polymer ?
#
loop_
_entity_poly.entity_id
_entity_poly.type
_entity_poly.pdbx_seq_one_letter_code
_entity_poly.pdbx_strand_id
1 'polypeptide(L)' 'MKERITVTLEKDLLAWLDQGVNDHIFANRSHGFEFLIAEKIREEKMGKIVKNDW' A
#
# COMPACT_ATOMS: atom_id res chain seq x y z
N MET A 1 18.04 -5.04 0.37
CA MET A 1 17.72 -5.98 1.46
C MET A 1 16.30 -5.64 1.91
N LYS A 2 15.40 -6.63 2.09
CA LYS A 2 14.03 -6.39 2.56
C LYS A 2 13.90 -6.95 3.97
N GLU A 3 13.28 -6.20 4.87
CA GLU A 3 12.97 -6.65 6.23
C GLU A 3 11.63 -7.37 6.28
N ARG A 4 11.52 -8.42 7.09
CA ARG A 4 10.28 -9.17 7.29
C ARG A 4 9.59 -8.71 8.56
N ILE A 5 8.33 -8.33 8.45
CA ILE A 5 7.47 -7.95 9.57
C ILE A 5 6.25 -8.85 9.64
N THR A 6 5.61 -8.90 10.80
CA THR A 6 4.28 -9.47 10.99
C THR A 6 3.33 -8.34 11.41
N VAL A 7 2.15 -8.28 10.81
CA VAL A 7 1.11 -7.30 11.15
C VAL A 7 -0.19 -8.03 11.45
N THR A 8 -0.97 -7.48 12.37
CA THR A 8 -2.36 -7.91 12.60
C THR A 8 -3.28 -6.91 11.92
N LEU A 9 -4.28 -7.40 11.19
CA LEU A 9 -5.22 -6.58 10.42
C LEU A 9 -6.66 -7.03 10.69
N GLU A 10 -7.59 -6.11 10.48
CA GLU A 10 -9.00 -6.46 10.34
C GLU A 10 -9.21 -7.45 9.19
N LYS A 11 -10.14 -8.39 9.40
CA LYS A 11 -10.39 -9.48 8.44
C LYS A 11 -10.81 -8.96 7.07
N ASP A 12 -11.68 -7.97 7.05
CA ASP A 12 -12.20 -7.39 5.81
C ASP A 12 -11.10 -6.68 5.01
N LEU A 13 -10.15 -6.05 5.72
CA LEU A 13 -9.00 -5.42 5.09
C LEU A 13 -8.06 -6.46 4.46
N LEU A 14 -7.82 -7.57 5.15
CA LEU A 14 -7.04 -8.68 4.61
C LEU A 14 -7.74 -9.33 3.40
N ALA A 15 -9.06 -9.50 3.46
CA ALA A 15 -9.85 -10.06 2.37
C ALA A 15 -9.81 -9.19 1.12
N TRP A 16 -9.88 -7.86 1.28
CA TRP A 16 -9.73 -6.93 0.16
C TRP A 16 -8.34 -7.05 -0.48
N LEU A 17 -7.28 -7.13 0.33
CA LEU A 17 -5.91 -7.31 -0.17
C LEU A 17 -5.75 -8.64 -0.92
N ASP A 18 -6.34 -9.72 -0.40
CA ASP A 18 -6.32 -11.04 -1.00
C ASP A 18 -7.06 -11.07 -2.34
N GLN A 19 -8.19 -10.36 -2.45
CA GLN A 19 -8.91 -10.22 -3.70
C GLN A 19 -8.03 -9.54 -4.76
N GLY A 20 -7.27 -8.50 -4.39
CA GLY A 20 -6.30 -7.87 -5.30
C GLY A 20 -5.19 -8.82 -5.78
N VAL A 21 -4.81 -9.82 -4.98
CA VAL A 21 -3.88 -10.87 -5.43
C VAL A 21 -4.57 -11.83 -6.41
N ASN A 22 -5.80 -12.24 -6.11
CA ASN A 22 -6.60 -13.14 -6.97
C ASN A 22 -6.90 -12.49 -8.33
N ASP A 23 -7.16 -11.19 -8.34
CA ASP A 23 -7.44 -10.40 -9.55
C ASP A 23 -6.16 -10.01 -10.32
N HIS A 24 -5.00 -10.52 -9.89
CA HIS A 24 -3.69 -10.22 -10.47
C HIS A 24 -3.29 -8.73 -10.49
N ILE A 25 -3.93 -7.91 -9.64
CA ILE A 25 -3.51 -6.53 -9.38
C ILE A 25 -2.20 -6.54 -8.60
N PHE A 26 -2.06 -7.48 -7.66
CA PHE A 26 -0.84 -7.68 -6.87
C PHE A 26 -0.23 -9.06 -7.11
N ALA A 27 1.10 -9.14 -7.20
CA ALA A 27 1.80 -10.41 -7.32
C ALA A 27 1.69 -11.28 -6.06
N ASN A 28 1.58 -10.67 -4.87
CA ASN A 28 1.35 -11.29 -3.57
C ASN A 28 1.01 -10.21 -2.52
N ARG A 29 0.69 -10.61 -1.29
CA ARG A 29 0.39 -9.69 -0.18
C ARG A 29 1.50 -8.67 0.09
N SER A 30 2.76 -9.10 0.12
CA SER A 30 3.90 -8.20 0.36
C SER A 30 4.05 -7.15 -0.74
N HIS A 31 3.84 -7.55 -2.01
CA HIS A 31 3.80 -6.61 -3.13
C HIS A 31 2.65 -5.61 -3.00
N GLY A 32 1.45 -6.08 -2.64
CA GLY A 32 0.30 -5.19 -2.40
C GLY A 32 0.56 -4.17 -1.29
N PHE A 33 1.14 -4.60 -0.17
CA PHE A 33 1.56 -3.68 0.89
C PHE A 33 2.58 -2.64 0.41
N GLU A 34 3.65 -3.06 -0.25
CA GLU A 34 4.67 -2.15 -0.77
C GLU A 34 4.07 -1.14 -1.76
N PHE A 35 3.20 -1.60 -2.66
CA PHE A 35 2.52 -0.76 -3.65
C PHE A 35 1.66 0.32 -2.97
N LEU A 36 0.79 -0.08 -2.05
CA LEU A 36 -0.15 0.82 -1.37
C LEU A 36 0.57 1.84 -0.48
N ILE A 37 1.61 1.41 0.23
CA ILE A 37 2.45 2.32 1.04
C ILE A 37 3.15 3.33 0.13
N ALA A 38 3.71 2.88 -1.00
CA ALA A 38 4.36 3.76 -1.95
C ALA A 38 3.39 4.77 -2.57
N GLU A 39 2.15 4.34 -2.88
CA GLU A 39 1.10 5.23 -3.35
C GLU A 39 0.76 6.30 -2.33
N LYS A 40 0.56 5.90 -1.06
CA LYS A 40 0.26 6.86 0.01
C LYS A 40 1.37 7.90 0.20
N ILE A 41 2.63 7.47 0.15
CA ILE A 41 3.79 8.37 0.24
C ILE A 41 3.81 9.36 -0.94
N ARG A 42 3.46 8.91 -2.16
CA ARG A 42 3.38 9.79 -3.33
C ARG A 42 2.28 10.85 -3.15
N GLU A 43 1.09 10.46 -2.72
CA GLU A 43 -0.02 11.38 -2.45
C GLU A 43 0.38 12.46 -1.44
N GLU A 44 1.00 12.08 -0.33
CA GLU A 44 1.44 13.03 0.70
C GLU A 44 2.50 14.00 0.19
N LYS A 45 3.44 13.53 -0.63
CA LYS A 45 4.46 14.39 -1.25
C LYS A 45 3.83 15.39 -2.21
N MET A 46 2.91 14.95 -3.06
CA MET A 46 2.21 15.83 -3.99
C MET A 46 1.34 16.85 -3.26
N GLY A 47 0.62 16.43 -2.22
CA GLY A 47 -0.16 17.33 -1.38
C GLY A 47 0.70 18.36 -0.62
N LYS A 48 1.95 18.02 -0.27
CA LYS A 48 2.91 18.97 0.32
C LYS A 48 3.45 19.96 -0.71
N ILE A 49 3.71 19.53 -1.94
CA ILE A 49 4.13 20.43 -3.04
C ILE A 49 3.05 21.48 -3.29
N VAL A 50 1.80 21.05 -3.50
CA VAL A 50 0.67 21.96 -3.77
C VAL A 50 0.42 22.96 -2.62
N LYS A 51 0.72 22.58 -1.37
CA LYS A 51 0.59 23.47 -0.21
C LYS A 51 1.74 24.47 -0.05
N ASN A 52 2.91 24.18 -0.62
CA ASN A 52 4.10 25.03 -0.53
C ASN A 52 4.25 25.98 -1.73
N ASP A 53 3.39 25.84 -2.74
CA ASP A 53 3.35 26.70 -3.94
C ASP A 53 2.37 27.89 -3.81
N TRP A 54 1.93 28.22 -2.58
CA TRP A 54 1.15 29.43 -2.24
C TRP A 54 1.88 30.29 -1.21
#